data_AF-A0A2E7MXS7-F1
#
_entry.id   AF-A0A2E7MXS7-F1
#
_cell.length_a   1.000
_cell.length_b   1.000
_cell.length_c   1.000
_cell.angle_alpha   90.00
_cell.angle_beta   90.00
_cell.angle_gamma   90.00
#
_symmetry.space_group_name_H-M   'P 1'
#
loop_
_entity.id
_entity.type
_entity.pdbx_description
1 polymer ?
#
loop_
_entity_poly.entity_id
_entity_poly.type
_entity_poly.pdbx_seq_one_letter_code
_entity_poly.pdbx_strand_id
1 'polypeptide(L)' 'MLVQFINRGYKTVGDKKEVKMIELGLCEFRGSPQMKIENPWWSGETLVADWAEHDGVMQWVCDLD' A
#
# COMPACT_ATOMS: atom_id res chain seq x y z
N MET A 1 5.92 9.29 1.43
CA MET A 1 4.45 9.13 1.51
C MET A 1 4.14 8.07 2.55
N LEU A 2 3.17 8.30 3.43
CA LEU A 2 2.85 7.35 4.51
C LEU A 2 1.91 6.24 3.99
N VAL A 3 2.30 4.98 4.18
CA VAL A 3 1.53 3.80 3.77
C VAL A 3 1.34 2.87 4.96
N GLN A 4 0.12 2.41 5.18
CA GLN A 4 -0.22 1.37 6.14
C GLN A 4 0.02 0.01 5.51
N PHE A 5 0.82 -0.84 6.15
CA PHE A 5 1.04 -2.21 5.69
C PHE A 5 0.12 -3.15 6.46
N ILE A 6 -0.53 -4.05 5.75
CA ILE A 6 -1.35 -5.11 6.35
C ILE A 6 -1.00 -6.43 5.70
N ASN A 7 -1.32 -7.53 6.37
CA ASN A 7 -1.34 -8.83 5.74
C ASN A 7 -2.67 -9.50 6.07
N ARG A 8 -3.56 -9.55 5.08
CA ARG A 8 -4.91 -10.10 5.28
C ARG A 8 -4.91 -11.61 5.49
N GLY A 9 -4.04 -12.35 4.83
CA GLY A 9 -3.86 -13.80 5.01
C GLY A 9 -3.54 -14.19 6.45
N TYR A 10 -2.71 -13.38 7.13
CA TYR A 10 -2.35 -13.59 8.53
C TYR A 10 -3.16 -12.75 9.53
N LYS A 11 -4.12 -11.94 9.06
CA LYS A 11 -4.93 -11.01 9.89
C LYS A 11 -4.07 -10.08 10.76
N THR A 12 -2.94 -9.63 10.23
CA THR A 12 -2.04 -8.72 10.95
C THR A 12 -2.08 -7.33 10.33
N VAL A 13 -2.11 -6.32 11.20
CA VAL A 13 -1.90 -4.92 10.84
C VAL A 13 -0.45 -4.60 11.19
N GLY A 14 0.35 -4.29 10.17
CA GLY A 14 1.75 -3.91 10.33
C GLY A 14 1.91 -2.44 10.68
N ASP A 15 3.14 -1.95 10.56
CA ASP A 15 3.45 -0.55 10.80
C ASP A 15 3.03 0.34 9.62
N LYS A 16 2.88 1.64 9.90
CA LYS A 16 2.92 2.67 8.85
C LYS A 16 4.37 3.01 8.55
N LYS A 17 4.74 3.11 7.26
CA LYS A 17 6.09 3.54 6.86
C LYS A 17 6.01 4.66 5.83
N GLU A 18 6.95 5.59 5.94
CA GLU A 18 7.20 6.54 4.86
C GLU A 18 7.97 5.84 3.74
N VAL A 19 7.38 5.83 2.55
CA VAL A 19 7.93 5.21 1.36
C VAL A 19 8.02 6.20 0.22
N LYS A 20 8.89 5.91 -0.74
CA LYS A 20 9.00 6.66 -1.99
C LYS A 20 8.00 6.13 -3.00
N MET A 21 7.19 7.05 -3.54
CA MET A 21 6.31 6.76 -4.66
C MET A 21 7.14 6.68 -5.95
N ILE A 22 6.91 5.62 -6.72
CA ILE A 22 7.51 5.41 -8.02
C ILE A 22 6.52 5.85 -9.11
N GLU A 23 5.27 5.43 -8.98
CA GLU A 23 4.22 5.67 -9.97
C GLU A 23 2.85 5.77 -9.29
N LEU A 24 1.96 6.59 -9.86
CA LEU A 24 0.57 6.73 -9.43
C LEU A 24 -0.34 6.52 -10.64
N GLY A 25 -1.35 5.69 -10.48
CA GLY A 25 -2.34 5.39 -11.51
C GLY A 25 -3.69 5.02 -10.92
N LEU A 26 -4.51 4.39 -11.74
CA LEU A 26 -5.83 3.86 -11.37
C LEU A 26 -5.80 2.35 -11.53
N CYS A 27 -6.32 1.63 -10.54
CA CYS A 27 -6.61 0.21 -10.69
C CYS A 27 -7.79 0.05 -11.65
N GLU A 28 -7.56 -0.48 -12.85
CA GLU A 28 -8.60 -0.58 -13.90
C GLU A 28 -9.82 -1.42 -13.48
N PHE A 29 -9.63 -2.37 -12.56
CA PHE A 29 -10.71 -3.23 -12.06
C PHE A 29 -11.59 -2.55 -11.01
N ARG A 30 -11.00 -1.76 -10.12
CA ARG A 30 -11.70 -1.14 -8.98
C ARG A 30 -12.06 0.32 -9.24
N GLY A 31 -11.42 0.97 -10.21
CA GLY A 31 -11.51 2.40 -10.44
C GLY A 31 -10.89 3.25 -9.32
N SER A 32 -10.23 2.63 -8.34
CA SER A 32 -9.60 3.31 -7.21
C SER A 32 -8.15 3.71 -7.54
N PRO A 33 -7.64 4.81 -6.95
CA PRO A 33 -6.22 5.15 -7.03
C PRO A 33 -5.32 4.02 -6.54
N GLN A 34 -4.25 3.77 -7.28
CA GLN A 34 -3.24 2.76 -6.97
C GLN A 34 -1.84 3.34 -7.17
N MET A 35 -0.93 3.02 -6.26
CA MET A 35 0.42 3.54 -6.23
C MET A 35 1.43 2.40 -6.25
N LYS A 36 2.47 2.53 -7.08
CA LYS A 36 3.67 1.71 -7.00
C LYS A 36 4.69 2.40 -6.10
N ILE A 37 5.20 1.70 -5.09
CA ILE A 37 6.12 2.22 -4.09
C ILE A 37 7.41 1.40 -4.02
N GLU A 38 8.50 2.00 -3.58
CA GLU A 38 9.70 1.26 -3.20
C GLU A 38 9.40 0.38 -1.98
N ASN A 39 9.91 -0.86 -1.99
CA ASN A 39 9.78 -1.77 -0.87
C ASN A 39 10.71 -1.30 0.29
N PRO A 40 10.16 -0.99 1.49
CA PRO A 40 10.97 -0.48 2.59
C PRO A 40 11.84 -1.54 3.28
N TRP A 41 11.65 -2.83 2.97
CA TRP A 41 12.43 -3.94 3.54
C TRP A 41 13.48 -4.52 2.59
N TRP A 42 13.20 -4.52 1.28
CA TRP A 42 14.09 -5.12 0.27
C TRP A 42 14.36 -4.14 -0.86
N SER A 43 15.61 -3.67 -0.94
CA SER A 43 16.02 -2.73 -1.98
C SER A 43 15.93 -3.35 -3.37
N GLY A 44 15.45 -2.56 -4.34
CA GLY A 44 15.27 -3.00 -5.73
C GLY A 44 13.91 -3.64 -6.01
N GLU A 45 13.12 -3.94 -4.97
CA GLU A 45 11.75 -4.42 -5.13
C GLU A 45 10.73 -3.29 -5.00
N THR A 46 9.55 -3.52 -5.56
CA THR A 46 8.45 -2.57 -5.52
C THR A 46 7.19 -3.24 -5.01
N LEU A 47 6.40 -2.50 -4.25
CA LEU A 47 5.09 -2.94 -3.75
C LEU A 47 3.99 -2.07 -4.35
N VAL A 48 2.75 -2.51 -4.16
CA VAL A 48 1.55 -1.80 -4.63
C VAL A 48 0.70 -1.41 -3.43
N ALA A 49 0.36 -0.13 -3.35
CA ALA A 49 -0.55 0.40 -2.35
C ALA A 49 -1.83 0.91 -3.02
N ASP A 50 -2.98 0.53 -2.47
CA ASP A 50 -4.30 1.01 -2.91
C ASP A 50 -4.77 2.13 -1.98
N TRP A 51 -5.52 3.10 -2.52
CA TRP A 51 -6.26 4.03 -1.69
C TRP A 51 -7.53 3.36 -1.19
N ALA A 52 -7.58 3.04 0.11
CA ALA A 52 -8.64 2.25 0.71
C ALA A 52 -8.95 2.68 2.13
N GLU A 53 -10.15 2.33 2.60
CA GLU A 53 -10.51 2.51 4.00
C GLU A 53 -9.80 1.46 4.87
N HIS A 54 -9.14 1.93 5.92
CA HIS A 54 -8.61 1.08 6.98
C HIS A 54 -8.82 1.79 8.33
N ASP A 55 -9.38 1.07 9.30
CA ASP A 55 -9.78 1.60 10.61
C ASP A 55 -10.67 2.86 10.52
N GLY A 56 -11.63 2.86 9.60
CA GLY A 56 -12.60 3.95 9.42
C GLY A 56 -12.03 5.22 8.77
N VAL A 57 -10.80 5.17 8.26
CA VAL A 57 -10.12 6.29 7.61
C VAL A 57 -9.60 5.87 6.24
N MET A 58 -9.86 6.68 5.21
CA MET A 58 -9.25 6.52 3.89
C MET A 58 -7.76 6.81 3.96
N GLN A 59 -6.94 5.84 3.60
CA GLN A 59 -5.48 5.95 3.61
C GLN A 59 -4.86 5.04 2.55
N TRP A 60 -3.56 5.21 2.28
CA TRP A 60 -2.82 4.28 1.44
C TRP A 60 -2.54 3.00 2.19
N VAL A 61 -2.97 1.88 1.64
CA VAL A 61 -2.82 0.55 2.24
C VAL A 61 -2.08 -0.35 1.26
N CYS A 62 -0.98 -0.93 1.70
CA CYS A 62 -0.28 -2.00 1.01
C CYS A 62 -0.63 -3.32 1.69
N ASP A 63 -1.34 -4.20 0.97
CA ASP A 63 -1.54 -5.57 1.41
C ASP A 63 -0.30 -6.38 1.01
N LEU A 64 0.24 -7.16 1.96
CA LEU A 64 1.43 -7.99 1.78
C LEU A 64 1.07 -9.46 1.49
N ASP A 65 -0.23 -9.75 1.36
CA ASP A 65 -0.77 -11.05 0.95
C ASP A 65 -0.95 -11.14 -0.58
#